data_AF-A0A9P9PXT6-F1
#
_entry.id   AF-A0A9P9PXT6-F1
#
_cell.length_a   1.000
_cell.length_b   1.000
_cell.length_c   1.000
_cell.angle_alpha   90.00
_cell.angle_beta   90.00
_cell.angle_gamma   90.00
#
_symmetry.space_group_name_H-M   'P 1'
#
loop_
_entity.id
_entity.type
_entity.pdbx_description
1 polymer ?
#
loop_
_entity_poly.entity_id
_entity_poly.type
_entity_poly.pdbx_seq_one_letter_code
_entity_poly.pdbx_strand_id
1 'polypeptide(L)'
;MSPEHDASIASTTPTNGTHSKAHSTTTGKQHDMSQAKTIEAPLEPKAKGKAKRPLSTSASPPPPKRATMSTSTTLPSKKSYAYTDLSPSWLPNPPAPKSKDPDPAPKTLQLTYHTGDIFSAAPSTLLIHACNTQGHWGAGIAKAFKTLYPKAFKAHHDFCAKEHGKDEPVPTGTAQLIGPVDAADGEGHWVGCVFTSAKYGKKKDKGDVIVRHTGESMRMLLELVRMVDEGSEEGARVGTIRMCRINSGKFGVPWEKTEAVLKGIVLQEGWRGTVEVWSPEEA
;
A
#
# COMPACT_ATOMS: atom_id res chain seq x y z
N MET A 1 -51.70 -10.12 37.35
CA MET A 1 -51.48 -11.07 38.46
C MET A 1 -50.09 -11.64 38.27
N SER A 2 -49.12 -11.04 38.96
CA SER A 2 -47.76 -11.58 39.10
C SER A 2 -47.79 -12.86 39.93
N PRO A 3 -46.70 -13.63 39.93
CA PRO A 3 -45.89 -13.55 41.14
C PRO A 3 -44.40 -13.42 40.86
N GLU A 4 -43.79 -12.55 41.65
CA GLU A 4 -42.36 -12.49 41.95
C GLU A 4 -42.02 -13.63 42.93
N HIS A 5 -40.83 -14.23 42.79
CA HIS A 5 -40.11 -14.75 43.94
C HIS A 5 -38.62 -14.50 43.79
N ASP A 6 -38.12 -13.86 44.83
CA ASP A 6 -36.79 -13.35 45.10
C ASP A 6 -35.85 -14.43 45.68
N ALA A 7 -34.60 -14.05 45.91
CA ALA A 7 -33.56 -14.66 46.76
C ALA A 7 -32.33 -15.33 46.08
N SER A 8 -31.32 -14.49 45.88
CA SER A 8 -29.92 -14.57 46.38
C SER A 8 -29.44 -15.85 47.11
N ILE A 9 -28.20 -16.31 46.82
CA ILE A 9 -27.05 -16.42 47.76
C ILE A 9 -25.92 -17.32 47.20
N ALA A 10 -24.67 -16.94 47.55
CA ALA A 10 -23.45 -17.74 47.74
C ALA A 10 -22.34 -17.77 46.66
N SER A 11 -21.30 -17.00 46.99
CA SER A 11 -19.87 -17.20 46.76
C SER A 11 -19.37 -18.59 47.15
N THR A 12 -18.46 -19.16 46.35
CA THR A 12 -17.32 -19.97 46.84
C THR A 12 -16.17 -19.96 45.83
N THR A 13 -15.03 -19.43 46.25
CA THR A 13 -13.68 -19.73 45.75
C THR A 13 -13.21 -21.11 46.24
N PRO A 14 -12.21 -21.69 45.56
CA PRO A 14 -11.19 -22.44 46.29
C PRO A 14 -9.77 -21.97 45.98
N THR A 15 -8.99 -21.86 47.05
CA THR A 15 -7.54 -21.63 47.10
C THR A 15 -6.75 -22.92 47.30
N ASN A 16 -5.53 -22.91 46.75
CA ASN A 16 -4.28 -23.54 47.21
C ASN A 16 -3.98 -25.03 46.98
N GLY A 17 -2.76 -25.26 46.47
CA GLY A 17 -2.02 -26.52 46.50
C GLY A 17 -0.61 -26.34 45.91
N THR A 18 0.36 -26.11 46.80
CA THR A 18 1.78 -25.76 46.55
C THR A 18 2.70 -27.00 46.67
N HIS A 19 3.95 -26.89 46.15
CA HIS A 19 5.17 -27.69 46.43
C HIS A 19 5.28 -29.08 45.73
N SER A 20 6.41 -29.56 45.19
CA SER A 20 7.87 -29.39 45.41
C SER A 20 8.64 -29.69 44.08
N LYS A 21 9.72 -29.00 43.68
CA LYS A 21 11.15 -29.10 44.06
C LYS A 21 11.80 -30.50 43.97
N ALA A 22 12.73 -30.67 43.00
CA ALA A 22 14.08 -31.30 43.11
C ALA A 22 14.73 -31.29 41.70
N HIS A 23 15.81 -30.55 41.41
CA HIS A 23 17.24 -30.78 41.69
C HIS A 23 17.85 -32.09 41.14
N SER A 24 18.69 -31.98 40.11
CA SER A 24 20.08 -32.51 40.06
C SER A 24 20.78 -31.92 38.82
N THR A 25 21.85 -31.09 38.86
CA THR A 25 23.30 -31.40 39.08
C THR A 25 23.79 -32.56 38.21
N THR A 26 24.89 -32.50 37.42
CA THR A 26 26.29 -32.13 37.77
C THR A 26 27.21 -32.14 36.52
N THR A 27 28.27 -31.30 36.53
CA THR A 27 29.64 -31.46 35.94
C THR A 27 29.85 -31.64 34.42
N GLY A 28 30.92 -31.13 33.77
CA GLY A 28 32.13 -30.43 34.20
C GLY A 28 33.27 -30.62 33.18
N LYS A 29 34.28 -29.73 33.23
CA LYS A 29 35.66 -29.76 32.62
C LYS A 29 35.78 -29.61 31.08
N GLN A 30 36.87 -29.13 30.47
CA GLN A 30 38.02 -28.21 30.72
C GLN A 30 39.04 -28.51 29.59
N HIS A 31 39.81 -27.50 29.11
CA HIS A 31 41.09 -27.60 28.36
C HIS A 31 41.04 -28.20 26.91
N ASP A 32 41.89 -27.89 25.93
CA ASP A 32 42.93 -26.89 25.66
C ASP A 32 43.46 -27.09 24.21
N MET A 33 44.14 -26.07 23.68
CA MET A 33 45.25 -26.09 22.69
C MET A 33 45.11 -26.59 21.23
N SER A 34 45.30 -25.61 20.34
CA SER A 34 46.24 -25.58 19.19
C SER A 34 46.05 -26.53 17.99
N GLN A 35 45.98 -25.95 16.77
CA GLN A 35 47.13 -25.85 15.85
C GLN A 35 46.76 -25.08 14.57
N ALA A 36 47.73 -24.28 14.12
CA ALA A 36 47.73 -23.55 12.85
C ALA A 36 48.27 -24.43 11.71
N LYS A 37 47.87 -24.12 10.46
CA LYS A 37 48.80 -24.16 9.32
C LYS A 37 48.31 -23.35 8.10
N THR A 38 49.13 -22.34 7.82
CA THR A 38 49.34 -21.51 6.62
C THR A 38 49.54 -22.31 5.32
N ILE A 39 49.07 -21.78 4.17
CA ILE A 39 49.77 -21.60 2.86
C ILE A 39 48.94 -20.53 2.08
N GLU A 40 49.30 -19.25 2.03
CA GLU A 40 50.27 -18.54 1.17
C GLU A 40 49.80 -18.28 -0.29
N ALA A 41 49.85 -16.99 -0.66
CA ALA A 41 49.52 -16.40 -1.97
C ALA A 41 50.72 -16.43 -2.93
N PRO A 42 50.55 -16.06 -4.21
CA PRO A 42 51.39 -14.99 -4.77
C PRO A 42 50.63 -14.05 -5.75
N LEU A 43 50.70 -12.72 -5.60
CA LEU A 43 51.69 -11.74 -6.14
C LEU A 43 51.15 -10.94 -7.35
N GLU A 44 51.03 -9.62 -7.18
CA GLU A 44 50.90 -8.60 -8.24
C GLU A 44 52.23 -8.47 -9.07
N PRO A 45 52.28 -7.70 -10.18
CA PRO A 45 52.62 -6.27 -10.03
C PRO A 45 52.05 -5.29 -11.09
N LYS A 46 52.24 -4.00 -10.74
CA LYS A 46 51.80 -2.74 -11.37
C LYS A 46 52.60 -2.29 -12.61
N ALA A 47 51.88 -1.65 -13.54
CA ALA A 47 52.10 -0.34 -14.21
C ALA A 47 53.42 0.12 -14.91
N LYS A 48 53.20 0.81 -16.06
CA LYS A 48 53.89 1.99 -16.69
C LYS A 48 54.74 1.76 -17.97
N GLY A 49 54.51 2.58 -19.02
CA GLY A 49 55.59 3.09 -19.89
C GLY A 49 55.36 3.31 -21.41
N LYS A 50 54.87 4.50 -21.80
CA LYS A 50 55.17 5.40 -22.97
C LYS A 50 55.80 4.89 -24.31
N ALA A 51 55.20 5.31 -25.44
CA ALA A 51 55.85 5.87 -26.67
C ALA A 51 54.79 6.60 -27.56
N LYS A 52 54.77 7.94 -27.70
CA LYS A 52 55.33 8.84 -28.75
C LYS A 52 54.73 8.75 -30.18
N ARG A 53 53.78 9.69 -30.47
CA ARG A 53 53.54 10.60 -31.66
C ARG A 53 54.07 10.21 -33.07
N PRO A 54 53.33 10.55 -34.16
CA PRO A 54 53.26 11.95 -34.62
C PRO A 54 51.89 12.49 -35.06
N LEU A 55 51.92 13.82 -35.16
CA LEU A 55 50.88 14.78 -35.49
C LEU A 55 50.66 14.79 -37.02
N SER A 56 49.41 14.73 -37.48
CA SER A 56 49.03 15.16 -38.83
C SER A 56 47.90 16.18 -38.70
N THR A 57 48.17 17.36 -39.23
CA THR A 57 47.31 18.53 -39.27
C THR A 57 46.59 18.60 -40.61
N SER A 58 45.27 18.46 -40.63
CA SER A 58 44.41 19.08 -41.66
C SER A 58 42.91 18.83 -41.37
N ALA A 59 42.10 19.73 -41.92
CA ALA A 59 40.65 19.67 -42.12
C ALA A 59 39.73 20.35 -41.08
N SER A 60 39.44 21.63 -41.40
CA SER A 60 38.14 22.31 -41.50
C SER A 60 37.08 22.20 -40.37
N PRO A 61 36.38 23.32 -40.06
CA PRO A 61 35.38 23.36 -39.00
C PRO A 61 34.12 22.53 -39.32
N PRO A 62 33.50 21.88 -38.33
CA PRO A 62 32.27 21.13 -38.53
C PRO A 62 31.08 22.07 -38.78
N PRO A 63 30.13 21.68 -39.66
CA PRO A 63 28.90 22.44 -39.88
C PRO A 63 28.03 22.47 -38.61
N PRO A 64 27.23 23.52 -38.39
CA PRO A 64 26.36 23.60 -37.23
C PRO A 64 25.36 22.44 -37.23
N LYS A 65 25.32 21.69 -36.13
CA LYS A 65 24.35 20.63 -35.87
C LYS A 65 22.94 21.24 -35.92
N ARG A 66 22.28 21.06 -37.06
CA ARG A 66 20.83 21.20 -37.19
C ARG A 66 20.22 20.22 -36.21
N ALA A 67 19.55 20.75 -35.19
CA ALA A 67 18.77 19.97 -34.24
C ALA A 67 17.66 19.26 -35.01
N THR A 68 17.91 18.03 -35.43
CA THR A 68 16.86 17.11 -35.85
C THR A 68 16.13 16.74 -34.58
N MET A 69 14.98 17.39 -34.36
CA MET A 69 13.98 16.91 -33.42
C MET A 69 13.60 15.50 -33.87
N SER A 70 14.25 14.51 -33.27
CA SER A 70 13.73 13.16 -33.21
C SER A 70 12.44 13.26 -32.41
N THR A 71 11.32 13.37 -33.11
CA THR A 71 10.00 12.96 -32.62
C THR A 71 10.08 11.46 -32.39
N SER A 72 10.73 11.08 -31.29
CA SER A 72 10.51 9.79 -30.67
C SER A 72 9.12 9.87 -30.05
N THR A 73 8.17 9.32 -30.79
CA THR A 73 6.83 9.00 -30.32
C THR A 73 6.96 7.89 -29.28
N THR A 74 7.40 8.25 -28.08
CA THR A 74 7.27 7.40 -26.90
C THR A 74 5.85 7.62 -26.38
N LEU A 75 5.02 6.58 -26.46
CA LEU A 75 3.70 6.54 -25.83
C LEU A 75 3.78 7.13 -24.41
N PRO A 76 2.89 8.07 -24.02
CA PRO A 76 2.92 8.62 -22.68
C PRO A 76 2.67 7.50 -21.66
N SER A 77 3.63 7.35 -20.75
CA SER A 77 3.61 6.48 -19.58
C SER A 77 2.24 6.49 -18.89
N LYS A 78 1.62 5.30 -18.76
CA LYS A 78 0.39 5.04 -17.99
C LYS A 78 0.54 5.66 -16.59
N LYS A 79 -0.10 6.81 -16.39
CA LYS A 79 0.13 7.76 -15.30
C LYS A 79 -0.36 7.21 -13.95
N SER A 80 0.47 7.30 -12.93
CA SER A 80 0.04 7.09 -11.53
C SER A 80 -0.36 8.43 -10.93
N TYR A 81 -1.27 8.40 -9.96
CA TYR A 81 -1.82 9.57 -9.28
C TYR A 81 -1.69 9.40 -7.77
N ALA A 82 -1.60 10.50 -7.04
CA ALA A 82 -1.55 10.53 -5.58
C ALA A 82 -2.25 11.77 -5.04
N TYR A 83 -2.31 11.88 -3.72
CA TYR A 83 -2.89 13.04 -3.05
C TYR A 83 -2.27 14.39 -3.48
N THR A 84 -1.02 14.37 -3.94
CA THR A 84 -0.30 15.56 -4.43
C THR A 84 -0.83 16.06 -5.78
N ASP A 85 -1.59 15.25 -6.52
CA ASP A 85 -2.24 15.65 -7.77
C ASP A 85 -3.59 16.35 -7.53
N LEU A 86 -4.08 16.35 -6.29
CA LEU A 86 -5.34 16.98 -5.91
C LEU A 86 -5.12 18.43 -5.49
N SER A 87 -6.08 19.29 -5.85
CA SER A 87 -6.15 20.65 -5.30
C SER A 87 -6.24 20.60 -3.76
N PRO A 88 -5.65 21.54 -3.01
CA PRO A 88 -5.86 21.65 -1.56
C PRO A 88 -7.34 21.70 -1.14
N SER A 89 -8.24 22.11 -2.04
CA SER A 89 -9.69 22.16 -1.84
C SER A 89 -10.45 21.05 -2.58
N TRP A 90 -9.81 19.90 -2.83
CA TRP A 90 -10.37 18.80 -3.62
C TRP A 90 -11.64 18.18 -3.04
N LEU A 91 -11.80 18.23 -1.72
CA LEU A 91 -13.00 17.73 -1.07
C LEU A 91 -14.01 18.87 -1.09
N PRO A 92 -15.01 18.85 -2.00
CA PRO A 92 -16.00 19.90 -2.05
C PRO A 92 -16.72 19.97 -0.70
N ASN A 93 -17.01 21.19 -0.25
CA ASN A 93 -17.93 21.36 0.85
C ASN A 93 -19.25 20.66 0.49
N PRO A 94 -19.92 19.99 1.45
CA PRO A 94 -21.23 19.40 1.18
C PRO A 94 -22.11 20.45 0.49
N PRO A 95 -22.82 20.09 -0.59
CA PRO A 95 -23.61 21.04 -1.35
C PRO A 95 -24.55 21.78 -0.39
N ALA A 96 -24.50 23.11 -0.45
CA ALA A 96 -25.49 23.93 0.26
C ALA A 96 -26.89 23.46 -0.18
N PRO A 97 -27.87 23.37 0.74
CA PRO A 97 -29.21 22.87 0.40
C PRO A 97 -29.80 23.73 -0.73
N LYS A 98 -29.96 23.11 -1.91
CA LYS A 98 -30.43 23.76 -3.14
C LYS A 98 -31.87 23.34 -3.49
N SER A 99 -32.76 23.17 -2.51
CA SER A 99 -34.19 23.01 -2.81
C SER A 99 -35.04 23.15 -1.55
N LYS A 100 -36.29 23.57 -1.74
CA LYS A 100 -37.35 23.54 -0.71
C LYS A 100 -38.06 22.18 -0.65
N ASP A 101 -37.64 21.24 -1.49
CA ASP A 101 -38.15 19.87 -1.53
C ASP A 101 -37.26 18.99 -0.66
N PRO A 102 -37.81 17.93 0.00
CA PRO A 102 -36.98 16.97 0.70
C PRO A 102 -36.09 16.25 -0.32
N ASP A 103 -34.80 16.58 -0.32
CA ASP A 103 -33.82 15.90 -1.15
C ASP A 103 -33.88 14.38 -0.86
N PRO A 104 -33.80 13.52 -1.89
CA PRO A 104 -33.64 12.10 -1.67
C PRO A 104 -32.40 11.87 -0.80
N ALA A 105 -32.48 10.90 0.12
CA ALA A 105 -31.39 10.60 1.05
C ALA A 105 -30.04 10.49 0.31
N PRO A 106 -28.95 11.05 0.88
CA PRO A 106 -27.67 11.08 0.20
C PRO A 106 -27.19 9.66 -0.12
N LYS A 107 -26.75 9.45 -1.36
CA LYS A 107 -26.21 8.16 -1.79
C LYS A 107 -24.90 7.88 -1.06
N THR A 108 -24.77 6.69 -0.50
CA THR A 108 -23.54 6.24 0.17
C THR A 108 -22.86 5.11 -0.58
N LEU A 109 -21.57 4.90 -0.30
CA LEU A 109 -20.77 3.83 -0.88
C LEU A 109 -21.35 2.46 -0.53
N GLN A 110 -21.62 1.65 -1.56
CA GLN A 110 -22.14 0.30 -1.42
C GLN A 110 -21.00 -0.72 -1.42
N LEU A 111 -21.10 -1.71 -0.53
CA LEU A 111 -20.19 -2.85 -0.48
C LEU A 111 -20.93 -4.11 -0.89
N THR A 112 -20.39 -4.84 -1.85
CA THR A 112 -20.86 -6.20 -2.22
C THR A 112 -19.82 -7.22 -1.81
N TYR A 113 -20.23 -8.43 -1.43
CA TYR A 113 -19.32 -9.41 -0.83
C TYR A 113 -19.19 -10.63 -1.72
N HIS A 114 -17.95 -11.04 -1.94
CA HIS A 114 -17.59 -12.12 -2.85
C HIS A 114 -16.54 -13.02 -2.20
N THR A 115 -16.50 -14.26 -2.66
CA THR A 115 -15.50 -15.25 -2.25
C THR A 115 -14.61 -15.58 -3.44
N GLY A 116 -13.30 -15.61 -3.21
CA GLY A 116 -12.30 -15.96 -4.22
C GLY A 116 -11.00 -15.17 -4.06
N ASP A 117 -10.07 -15.42 -4.97
CA ASP A 117 -8.82 -14.66 -5.02
C ASP A 117 -9.05 -13.27 -5.64
N ILE A 118 -8.76 -12.23 -4.86
CA ILE A 118 -8.89 -10.84 -5.29
C ILE A 118 -8.00 -10.52 -6.51
N PHE A 119 -6.88 -11.24 -6.68
CA PHE A 119 -5.95 -11.03 -7.78
C PHE A 119 -6.41 -11.66 -9.11
N SER A 120 -7.43 -12.53 -9.06
CA SER A 120 -8.07 -13.13 -10.25
C SER A 120 -9.08 -12.18 -10.91
N ALA A 121 -8.87 -10.87 -10.78
CA ALA A 121 -9.74 -9.87 -11.37
C ALA A 121 -9.48 -9.68 -12.87
N ALA A 122 -10.44 -9.07 -13.56
CA ALA A 122 -10.28 -8.70 -14.95
C ALA A 122 -9.28 -7.53 -15.09
N PRO A 123 -8.59 -7.41 -16.25
CA PRO A 123 -7.84 -6.22 -16.63
C PRO A 123 -8.51 -4.89 -16.26
N SER A 124 -7.70 -3.89 -15.95
CA SER A 124 -8.13 -2.55 -15.54
C SER A 124 -8.93 -2.50 -14.23
N THR A 125 -9.14 -3.61 -13.52
CA THR A 125 -9.71 -3.59 -12.17
C THR A 125 -8.78 -2.88 -11.20
N LEU A 126 -9.36 -2.06 -10.31
CA LEU A 126 -8.66 -1.45 -9.18
C LEU A 126 -8.66 -2.39 -7.99
N LEU A 127 -7.47 -2.75 -7.53
CA LEU A 127 -7.24 -3.57 -6.34
C LEU A 127 -6.77 -2.68 -5.19
N ILE A 128 -7.61 -2.56 -4.16
CA ILE A 128 -7.36 -1.69 -3.01
C ILE A 128 -6.77 -2.50 -1.86
N HIS A 129 -5.75 -1.95 -1.22
CA HIS A 129 -5.24 -2.45 0.05
C HIS A 129 -4.81 -1.33 1.00
N ALA A 130 -4.83 -1.63 2.31
CA ALA A 130 -4.40 -0.69 3.33
C ALA A 130 -2.87 -0.70 3.49
N CYS A 131 -2.30 0.49 3.48
CA CYS A 131 -0.86 0.74 3.49
C CYS A 131 -0.40 1.50 4.73
N ASN A 132 0.89 1.34 5.01
CA ASN A 132 1.62 2.26 5.87
C ASN A 132 2.31 3.33 5.02
N THR A 133 2.73 4.44 5.63
CA THR A 133 3.38 5.55 4.93
C THR A 133 4.90 5.38 4.75
N GLN A 134 5.45 4.20 5.06
CA GLN A 134 6.90 3.92 4.99
C GLN A 134 7.29 3.10 3.75
N GLY A 135 6.37 2.91 2.79
CA GLY A 135 6.66 2.19 1.54
C GLY A 135 6.96 0.72 1.74
N HIS A 136 6.36 0.05 2.74
CA HIS A 136 6.67 -1.32 3.10
C HIS A 136 5.49 -2.29 2.92
N TRP A 137 5.67 -3.28 2.03
CA TRP A 137 4.71 -4.37 1.74
C TRP A 137 5.27 -5.74 2.14
N GLY A 138 5.42 -5.96 3.45
CA GLY A 138 6.16 -7.14 3.96
C GLY A 138 5.33 -8.29 4.53
N ALA A 139 4.02 -8.12 4.73
CA ALA A 139 3.19 -9.14 5.39
C ALA A 139 1.73 -9.11 4.94
N GLY A 140 1.02 -10.22 5.17
CA GLY A 140 -0.39 -10.36 4.79
C GLY A 140 -0.59 -10.15 3.29
N ILE A 141 -1.74 -9.59 2.92
CA ILE A 141 -2.07 -9.31 1.51
C ILE A 141 -1.04 -8.40 0.83
N ALA A 142 -0.44 -7.44 1.55
CA ALA A 142 0.57 -6.54 0.98
C ALA A 142 1.80 -7.32 0.47
N LYS A 143 2.19 -8.42 1.14
CA LYS A 143 3.27 -9.27 0.64
C LYS A 143 2.89 -9.94 -0.70
N ALA A 144 1.65 -10.39 -0.84
CA ALA A 144 1.14 -10.93 -2.10
C ALA A 144 1.13 -9.86 -3.20
N PHE A 145 0.65 -8.64 -2.90
CA PHE A 145 0.75 -7.50 -3.81
C PHE A 145 2.20 -7.26 -4.26
N LYS A 146 3.17 -7.29 -3.34
CA LYS A 146 4.58 -7.10 -3.68
C LYS A 146 5.12 -8.17 -4.63
N THR A 147 4.70 -9.42 -4.45
CA THR A 147 5.11 -10.53 -5.30
C THR A 147 4.49 -10.44 -6.69
N LEU A 148 3.20 -10.10 -6.77
CA LEU A 148 2.45 -10.06 -8.03
C LEU A 148 2.63 -8.75 -8.82
N TYR A 149 2.88 -7.63 -8.14
CA TYR A 149 3.02 -6.29 -8.72
C TYR A 149 4.35 -5.63 -8.28
N PRO A 150 5.50 -6.19 -8.68
CA PRO A 150 6.81 -5.69 -8.24
C PRO A 150 7.11 -4.26 -8.72
N LYS A 151 6.64 -3.84 -9.90
CA LYS A 151 6.83 -2.45 -10.38
C LYS A 151 5.91 -1.49 -9.64
N ALA A 152 4.66 -1.86 -9.35
CA ALA A 152 3.78 -1.05 -8.51
C ALA A 152 4.35 -0.92 -7.09
N PHE A 153 4.89 -2.00 -6.50
CA PHE A 153 5.61 -1.93 -5.23
C PHE A 153 6.79 -0.95 -5.30
N LYS A 154 7.58 -0.98 -6.37
CA LYS A 154 8.70 -0.05 -6.54
C LYS A 154 8.21 1.41 -6.60
N ALA A 155 7.16 1.69 -7.36
CA ALA A 155 6.56 3.03 -7.44
C ALA A 155 6.06 3.50 -6.06
N HIS A 156 5.34 2.64 -5.34
CA HIS A 156 4.88 2.94 -3.98
C HIS A 156 6.03 3.18 -2.99
N HIS A 157 7.06 2.34 -3.05
CA HIS A 157 8.23 2.46 -2.19
C HIS A 157 9.00 3.75 -2.46
N ASP A 158 9.26 4.06 -3.73
CA ASP A 158 9.95 5.29 -4.13
C ASP A 158 9.15 6.53 -3.72
N PHE A 159 7.82 6.51 -3.92
CA PHE A 159 6.93 7.57 -3.45
C PHE A 159 7.06 7.80 -1.93
N CYS A 160 6.98 6.75 -1.13
CA CYS A 160 6.99 6.90 0.33
C CYS A 160 8.38 7.18 0.93
N ALA A 161 9.45 6.66 0.34
CA ALA A 161 10.79 6.63 0.96
C ALA A 161 11.81 7.55 0.28
N LYS A 162 11.56 7.98 -0.97
CA LYS A 162 12.48 8.84 -1.73
C LYS A 162 11.87 10.21 -2.02
N GLU A 163 10.63 10.22 -2.51
CA GLU A 163 9.93 11.48 -2.78
C GLU A 163 9.47 12.13 -1.47
N HIS A 164 9.06 11.30 -0.51
CA HIS A 164 8.78 11.72 0.86
C HIS A 164 9.97 11.40 1.76
N GLY A 165 10.31 12.36 2.62
CA GLY A 165 11.41 12.26 3.57
C GLY A 165 10.94 11.76 4.93
N LYS A 166 11.90 11.56 5.85
CA LYS A 166 11.58 11.30 7.25
C LYS A 166 10.90 12.50 7.93
N ASP A 167 11.28 13.70 7.49
CA ASP A 167 10.79 14.97 8.06
C ASP A 167 9.45 15.39 7.44
N GLU A 168 9.16 14.93 6.22
CA GLU A 168 7.91 15.15 5.50
C GLU A 168 7.40 13.80 4.95
N PRO A 169 6.90 12.91 5.82
CA PRO A 169 6.37 11.62 5.41
C PRO A 169 5.04 11.80 4.69
N VAL A 170 4.65 10.81 3.88
CA VAL A 170 3.28 10.74 3.32
C VAL A 170 2.27 10.88 4.48
N PRO A 171 1.31 11.80 4.40
CA PRO A 171 0.30 11.94 5.44
C PRO A 171 -0.63 10.73 5.46
N THR A 172 -0.96 10.24 6.65
CA THR A 172 -2.05 9.27 6.80
C THR A 172 -3.39 9.91 6.45
N GLY A 173 -4.37 9.09 6.04
CA GLY A 173 -5.65 9.58 5.52
C GLY A 173 -5.59 10.01 4.06
N THR A 174 -4.47 9.77 3.38
CA THR A 174 -4.30 10.03 1.94
C THR A 174 -4.30 8.73 1.12
N ALA A 175 -4.24 8.84 -0.21
CA ALA A 175 -4.19 7.70 -1.10
C ALA A 175 -3.19 7.88 -2.25
N GLN A 176 -2.81 6.76 -2.85
CA GLN A 176 -2.07 6.66 -4.09
C GLN A 176 -2.77 5.66 -5.02
N LEU A 177 -2.95 6.02 -6.28
CA LEU A 177 -3.53 5.22 -7.36
C LEU A 177 -2.46 4.95 -8.41
N ILE A 178 -1.94 3.71 -8.42
CA ILE A 178 -0.85 3.31 -9.31
C ILE A 178 -1.45 2.67 -10.56
N GLY A 179 -0.98 3.12 -11.73
CA GLY A 179 -1.38 2.58 -13.03
C GLY A 179 -1.02 1.10 -13.23
N PRO A 180 -1.56 0.46 -14.28
CA PRO A 180 -1.29 -0.94 -14.61
C PRO A 180 0.11 -1.13 -15.21
N VAL A 181 1.13 -0.94 -14.38
CA VAL A 181 2.55 -0.89 -14.77
C VAL A 181 3.20 -2.28 -14.88
N ASP A 182 2.61 -3.28 -14.23
CA ASP A 182 3.16 -4.64 -14.16
C ASP A 182 2.79 -5.53 -15.36
N ALA A 183 1.73 -5.20 -16.12
CA ALA A 183 1.39 -5.89 -17.36
C ALA A 183 2.19 -5.32 -18.56
N ALA A 184 2.51 -6.18 -19.54
CA ALA A 184 3.39 -5.83 -20.67
C ALA A 184 2.70 -4.93 -21.73
N ASP A 185 1.43 -5.18 -21.98
CA ASP A 185 0.49 -4.35 -22.78
C ASP A 185 -0.19 -3.26 -21.93
N GLY A 186 0.01 -3.33 -20.61
CA GLY A 186 -0.67 -2.54 -19.59
C GLY A 186 -2.19 -2.73 -19.57
N GLU A 187 -2.66 -3.93 -19.91
CA GLU A 187 -3.98 -4.49 -19.55
C GLU A 187 -3.95 -5.07 -18.12
N GLY A 188 -3.14 -4.49 -17.24
CA GLY A 188 -2.96 -4.94 -15.87
C GLY A 188 -4.01 -4.39 -14.92
N HIS A 189 -3.80 -4.65 -13.64
CA HIS A 189 -4.60 -4.07 -12.57
C HIS A 189 -4.09 -2.70 -12.16
N TRP A 190 -5.02 -1.82 -11.77
CA TRP A 190 -4.68 -0.64 -10.97
C TRP A 190 -4.45 -1.06 -9.52
N VAL A 191 -3.55 -0.38 -8.82
CA VAL A 191 -3.30 -0.62 -7.39
C VAL A 191 -3.65 0.62 -6.58
N GLY A 192 -4.62 0.49 -5.69
CA GLY A 192 -5.08 1.54 -4.79
C GLY A 192 -4.47 1.38 -3.40
N CYS A 193 -3.52 2.24 -3.05
CA CYS A 193 -2.90 2.28 -1.73
C CYS A 193 -3.65 3.29 -0.86
N VAL A 194 -4.38 2.83 0.15
CA VAL A 194 -4.99 3.72 1.16
C VAL A 194 -4.10 3.81 2.39
N PHE A 195 -3.58 5.00 2.71
CA PHE A 195 -2.61 5.20 3.78
C PHE A 195 -3.30 5.31 5.15
N THR A 196 -3.54 4.18 5.80
CA THR A 196 -4.33 4.14 7.03
C THR A 196 -3.50 4.25 8.31
N SER A 197 -2.19 3.99 8.24
CA SER A 197 -1.29 4.01 9.39
C SER A 197 0.08 4.61 9.03
N ALA A 198 0.69 5.39 9.92
CA ALA A 198 2.01 5.97 9.66
C ALA A 198 3.13 4.91 9.69
N LYS A 199 2.93 3.87 10.51
CA LYS A 199 3.89 2.78 10.73
C LYS A 199 3.22 1.42 10.53
N TYR A 200 3.98 0.34 10.66
CA TYR A 200 3.47 -1.03 10.53
C TYR A 200 3.97 -1.94 11.66
N GLY A 201 3.47 -3.18 11.66
CA GLY A 201 3.85 -4.20 12.65
C GLY A 201 3.43 -3.79 14.06
N LYS A 202 4.36 -3.91 15.03
CA LYS A 202 4.11 -3.53 16.43
C LYS A 202 3.96 -2.02 16.64
N LYS A 203 4.40 -1.20 15.68
CA LYS A 203 4.38 0.27 15.77
C LYS A 203 3.24 0.91 14.98
N LYS A 204 2.34 0.11 14.40
CA LYS A 204 1.14 0.60 13.70
C LYS A 204 0.31 1.54 14.58
N ASP A 205 -0.46 2.41 13.96
CA ASP A 205 -1.38 3.30 14.66
C ASP A 205 -2.50 2.52 15.37
N LYS A 206 -3.17 3.20 16.29
CA LYS A 206 -4.31 2.63 17.02
C LYS A 206 -5.49 2.40 16.08
N GLY A 207 -6.33 1.42 16.42
CA GLY A 207 -7.42 0.98 15.53
C GLY A 207 -8.42 2.09 15.18
N ASP A 208 -8.75 2.98 16.11
CA ASP A 208 -9.59 4.15 15.88
C ASP A 208 -8.96 5.16 14.90
N VAL A 209 -7.66 5.40 15.03
CA VAL A 209 -6.89 6.24 14.10
C VAL A 209 -6.88 5.62 12.69
N ILE A 210 -6.64 4.32 12.59
CA ILE A 210 -6.65 3.58 11.32
C ILE A 210 -8.03 3.67 10.65
N VAL A 211 -9.11 3.48 11.43
CA VAL A 211 -10.48 3.55 10.93
C VAL A 211 -10.81 4.95 10.39
N ARG A 212 -10.46 6.02 11.13
CA ARG A 212 -10.64 7.40 10.65
C ARG A 212 -9.90 7.65 9.34
N HIS A 213 -8.61 7.32 9.29
CA HIS A 213 -7.80 7.50 8.08
C HIS A 213 -8.29 6.64 6.92
N THR A 214 -8.92 5.49 7.18
CA THR A 214 -9.52 4.66 6.12
C THR A 214 -10.65 5.41 5.40
N GLY A 215 -11.51 6.12 6.13
CA GLY A 215 -12.56 6.92 5.51
C GLY A 215 -12.01 8.10 4.69
N GLU A 216 -11.01 8.80 5.22
CA GLU A 216 -10.35 9.93 4.53
C GLU A 216 -9.64 9.48 3.25
N SER A 217 -8.82 8.44 3.35
CA SER A 217 -8.06 7.90 2.22
C SER A 217 -8.96 7.26 1.15
N MET A 218 -10.07 6.63 1.54
CA MET A 218 -11.01 6.08 0.56
C MET A 218 -11.71 7.19 -0.23
N ARG A 219 -12.16 8.28 0.42
CA ARG A 219 -12.71 9.45 -0.30
C ARG A 219 -11.73 10.00 -1.31
N MET A 220 -10.47 10.09 -0.91
CA MET A 220 -9.40 10.57 -1.78
C MET A 220 -9.16 9.64 -2.96
N LEU A 221 -9.13 8.33 -2.71
CA LEU A 221 -8.98 7.34 -3.78
C LEU A 221 -10.13 7.41 -4.78
N LEU A 222 -11.38 7.58 -4.33
CA LEU A 222 -12.54 7.74 -5.21
C LEU A 222 -12.42 9.00 -6.09
N GLU A 223 -11.86 10.09 -5.55
CA GLU A 223 -11.58 11.29 -6.34
C GLU A 223 -10.47 11.07 -7.39
N LEU A 224 -9.39 10.37 -7.02
CA LEU A 224 -8.35 9.99 -7.99
C LEU A 224 -8.91 9.10 -9.10
N VAL A 225 -9.83 8.18 -8.77
CA VAL A 225 -10.52 7.35 -9.76
C VAL A 225 -11.38 8.21 -10.69
N ARG A 226 -12.12 9.20 -10.17
CA ARG A 226 -12.90 10.16 -10.97
C ARG A 226 -12.00 10.90 -11.97
N MET A 227 -10.83 11.38 -11.53
CA MET A 227 -9.87 12.05 -12.42
C MET A 227 -9.37 11.14 -13.55
N VAL A 228 -9.11 9.87 -13.25
CA VAL A 228 -8.72 8.88 -14.27
C VAL A 228 -9.87 8.65 -15.25
N ASP A 229 -11.09 8.46 -14.77
CA ASP A 229 -12.26 8.23 -15.61
C ASP A 229 -12.51 9.40 -16.57
N GLU A 230 -12.38 10.64 -16.10
CA GLU A 230 -12.60 11.87 -16.89
C GLU A 230 -11.44 12.19 -17.85
N GLY A 231 -10.20 11.96 -17.42
CA GLY A 231 -9.00 12.27 -18.20
C GLY A 231 -8.57 11.18 -19.18
N SER A 232 -9.23 10.03 -19.18
CA SER A 232 -8.81 8.87 -19.98
C SER A 232 -9.23 8.97 -21.46
N GLU A 233 -8.24 8.83 -22.35
CA GLU A 233 -8.48 8.29 -23.69
C GLU A 233 -8.99 6.85 -23.57
N GLU A 234 -9.72 6.39 -24.59
CA GLU A 234 -10.33 5.07 -24.66
C GLU A 234 -9.29 3.96 -24.36
N GLY A 235 -9.32 3.40 -23.15
CA GLY A 235 -8.38 2.35 -22.69
C GLY A 235 -7.64 2.61 -21.38
N ALA A 236 -7.60 3.85 -20.87
CA ALA A 236 -6.95 4.18 -19.58
C ALA A 236 -7.93 4.28 -18.39
N ARG A 237 -9.08 3.61 -18.46
CA ARG A 237 -10.14 3.69 -17.44
C ARG A 237 -9.93 2.71 -16.29
N VAL A 238 -10.48 3.05 -15.13
CA VAL A 238 -10.62 2.08 -14.04
C VAL A 238 -11.86 1.23 -14.33
N GLY A 239 -11.71 -0.09 -14.24
CA GLY A 239 -12.78 -1.07 -14.37
C GLY A 239 -13.59 -1.20 -13.08
N THR A 240 -13.76 -2.44 -12.60
CA THR A 240 -14.36 -2.71 -11.29
C THR A 240 -13.42 -2.25 -10.15
N ILE A 241 -13.97 -2.05 -8.96
CA ILE A 241 -13.19 -1.73 -7.76
C ILE A 241 -13.33 -2.88 -6.78
N ARG A 242 -12.20 -3.49 -6.42
CA ARG A 242 -12.12 -4.60 -5.47
C ARG A 242 -11.23 -4.23 -4.29
N MET A 243 -11.58 -4.73 -3.12
CA MET A 243 -10.74 -4.71 -1.93
C MET A 243 -10.85 -6.04 -1.19
N CYS A 244 -9.85 -6.38 -0.38
CA CYS A 244 -10.06 -7.40 0.64
C CYS A 244 -10.73 -6.77 1.87
N ARG A 245 -10.93 -7.53 2.95
CA ARG A 245 -11.31 -6.95 4.25
C ARG A 245 -10.16 -6.12 4.84
N ILE A 246 -9.89 -4.94 4.28
CA ILE A 246 -8.74 -4.10 4.65
C ILE A 246 -8.73 -3.80 6.15
N ASN A 247 -7.52 -3.62 6.68
CA ASN A 247 -7.23 -3.47 8.11
C ASN A 247 -7.47 -4.71 9.02
N SER A 248 -8.25 -5.72 8.60
CA SER A 248 -8.61 -6.87 9.45
C SER A 248 -7.48 -7.87 9.71
N GLY A 249 -6.47 -7.90 8.83
CA GLY A 249 -5.29 -8.74 9.00
C GLY A 249 -4.24 -8.12 9.94
N LYS A 250 -3.09 -7.70 9.37
CA LYS A 250 -1.93 -7.25 10.17
C LYS A 250 -2.15 -5.94 10.91
N PHE A 251 -3.08 -5.10 10.47
CA PHE A 251 -3.49 -3.92 11.24
C PHE A 251 -4.43 -4.26 12.41
N GLY A 252 -5.08 -5.43 12.41
CA GLY A 252 -5.81 -5.96 13.56
C GLY A 252 -7.03 -5.12 13.95
N VAL A 253 -7.67 -4.47 12.98
CA VAL A 253 -8.93 -3.74 13.18
C VAL A 253 -10.09 -4.67 12.88
N PRO A 254 -11.05 -4.88 13.79
CA PRO A 254 -12.27 -5.63 13.50
C PRO A 254 -12.94 -5.09 12.24
N TRP A 255 -13.29 -5.97 11.30
CA TRP A 255 -13.75 -5.59 9.96
C TRP A 255 -14.98 -4.68 10.02
N GLU A 256 -15.86 -4.90 10.99
CA GLU A 256 -17.12 -4.17 11.18
C GLU A 256 -16.88 -2.67 11.38
N LYS A 257 -15.76 -2.29 12.00
CA LYS A 257 -15.38 -0.87 12.19
C LYS A 257 -14.95 -0.21 10.88
N THR A 258 -14.18 -0.94 10.08
CA THR A 258 -13.79 -0.50 8.74
C THR A 258 -15.03 -0.39 7.84
N GLU A 259 -15.87 -1.42 7.85
CA GLU A 259 -17.11 -1.49 7.07
C GLU A 259 -18.06 -0.32 7.38
N ALA A 260 -18.27 -0.02 8.66
CA ALA A 260 -19.14 1.08 9.08
C ALA A 260 -18.67 2.43 8.52
N VAL A 261 -17.36 2.70 8.55
CA VAL A 261 -16.81 3.93 7.97
C VAL A 261 -16.95 3.98 6.46
N LEU A 262 -16.70 2.86 5.77
CA LEU A 262 -16.84 2.79 4.31
C LEU A 262 -18.30 3.04 3.88
N LYS A 263 -19.26 2.35 4.50
CA LYS A 263 -20.70 2.54 4.24
C LYS A 263 -21.21 3.95 4.62
N GLY A 264 -20.51 4.65 5.50
CA GLY A 264 -20.80 6.04 5.88
C GLY A 264 -20.24 7.09 4.91
N ILE A 265 -19.51 6.69 3.87
CA ILE A 265 -19.02 7.63 2.84
C ILE A 265 -20.19 8.06 1.96
N VAL A 266 -20.54 9.35 2.03
CA VAL A 266 -21.45 10.00 1.08
C VAL A 266 -20.70 10.22 -0.24
N LEU A 267 -21.31 9.80 -1.35
CA LEU A 267 -20.72 9.89 -2.67
C LEU A 267 -20.86 11.30 -3.24
N GLN A 268 -19.78 11.81 -3.83
CA GLN A 268 -19.79 13.03 -4.63
C GLN A 268 -20.13 12.69 -6.09
N GLU A 269 -20.45 13.72 -6.88
CA GLU A 269 -20.66 13.58 -8.32
C GLU A 269 -19.42 12.96 -9.00
N GLY A 270 -19.65 12.00 -9.89
CA GLY A 270 -18.59 11.27 -10.59
C GLY A 270 -17.91 10.15 -9.77
N TRP A 271 -18.10 10.06 -8.46
CA TRP A 271 -17.52 8.97 -7.67
C TRP A 271 -18.19 7.63 -7.96
N ARG A 272 -17.38 6.58 -8.05
CA ARG A 272 -17.85 5.21 -8.21
C ARG A 272 -18.54 4.75 -6.92
N GLY A 273 -19.78 4.28 -7.04
CA GLY A 273 -20.65 4.01 -5.89
C GLY A 273 -20.59 2.61 -5.31
N THR A 274 -19.78 1.70 -5.87
CA THR A 274 -19.73 0.29 -5.44
C THR A 274 -18.31 -0.22 -5.36
N VAL A 275 -18.00 -0.91 -4.27
CA VAL A 275 -16.75 -1.66 -4.11
C VAL A 275 -17.07 -3.10 -3.75
N GLU A 276 -16.40 -4.03 -4.42
CA GLU A 276 -16.48 -5.46 -4.12
C GLU A 276 -15.48 -5.82 -3.02
N VAL A 277 -15.95 -6.44 -1.94
CA VAL A 277 -15.15 -6.95 -0.82
C VAL A 277 -14.95 -8.45 -1.02
N TRP A 278 -13.72 -8.84 -1.29
CA TRP A 278 -13.34 -10.22 -1.57
C TRP A 278 -12.70 -10.88 -0.34
N SER A 279 -13.18 -12.07 0.00
CA SER A 279 -12.60 -12.93 1.04
C SER A 279 -12.10 -14.23 0.38
N PRO A 280 -10.98 -14.81 0.84
CA PRO A 280 -10.56 -16.11 0.33
C PRO A 280 -11.63 -17.18 0.60
N GLU A 281 -11.66 -18.22 -0.22
CA GLU A 281 -12.45 -19.42 0.06
C GLU A 281 -12.04 -19.99 1.43
N GLU A 282 -13.03 -20.40 2.22
CA GLU A 282 -12.75 -21.16 3.45
C GLU A 282 -12.14 -22.50 3.03
N ALA A 283 -10.94 -22.78 3.52
CA ALA A 283 -10.20 -24.01 3.26
C ALA A 283 -10.73 -25.18 4.10
#